data_AF-A0A3D5W6T4-F1
#
_entry.id   AF-A0A3D5W6T4-F1
#
_cell.length_a   1.000
_cell.length_b   1.000
_cell.length_c   1.000
_cell.angle_alpha   90.00
_cell.angle_beta   90.00
_cell.angle_gamma   90.00
#
_symmetry.space_group_name_H-M   'P 1'
#
loop_
_entity.id
_entity.type
_entity.pdbx_description
1 polymer ?
#
loop_
_entity_poly.entity_id
_entity_poly.type
_entity_poly.pdbx_seq_one_letter_code
_entity_poly.pdbx_strand_id
1 'polypeptide(L)' 'LLRVARQHAGRRVIVKRPRTAPPLDGEPDISHKGRSVRYDVYLTGGT' A
#
# COMPACT_ATOMS: atom_id res chain seq x y z
N LEU A 1 10.47 -4.57 3.31
CA LEU A 1 9.27 -4.84 4.15
C LEU A 1 8.02 -5.13 3.31
N LEU A 2 7.69 -4.31 2.29
CA LEU A 2 6.47 -4.50 1.48
C LEU A 2 6.36 -5.90 0.86
N ARG A 3 7.45 -6.41 0.25
CA ARG A 3 7.49 -7.76 -0.32
C ARG A 3 7.07 -8.84 0.67
N VAL A 4 7.62 -8.83 1.88
CA VAL A 4 7.30 -9.83 2.93
C VAL A 4 5.86 -9.66 3.39
N ALA A 5 5.38 -8.43 3.59
CA ALA A 5 3.99 -8.18 3.94
C ALA A 5 3.01 -8.72 2.87
N ARG A 6 3.34 -8.59 1.58
CA ARG A 6 2.53 -9.12 0.46
C ARG A 6 2.53 -10.65 0.40
N GLN A 7 3.57 -11.31 0.91
CA GLN A 7 3.61 -12.79 1.00
C GLN A 7 2.71 -13.34 2.12
N HIS A 8 2.45 -12.55 3.17
CA HIS A 8 1.67 -12.99 4.33
C HIS A 8 0.23 -12.47 4.35
N ALA A 9 -0.05 -11.34 3.70
CA ALA A 9 -1.40 -10.80 3.66
C ALA A 9 -2.29 -11.63 2.73
N GLY A 10 -3.50 -11.99 3.18
CA GLY A 10 -4.42 -12.81 2.38
C GLY A 10 -5.22 -12.05 1.30
N ARG A 11 -5.18 -10.72 1.30
CA ARG A 11 -5.95 -9.90 0.33
C ARG A 11 -5.20 -8.65 -0.12
N ARG A 12 -4.64 -7.91 0.84
CA ARG A 12 -4.00 -6.62 0.59
C ARG A 12 -3.11 -6.21 1.76
N VAL A 13 -2.09 -5.43 1.44
CA VAL A 13 -1.27 -4.68 2.39
C VAL A 13 -1.65 -3.20 2.29
N ILE A 14 -1.90 -2.55 3.43
CA ILE A 14 -2.25 -1.13 3.48
C ILE A 14 -1.13 -0.38 4.18
N VAL A 15 -0.61 0.67 3.55
CA VAL A 15 0.47 1.49 4.08
C VAL A 15 -0.01 2.93 4.24
N LYS A 16 0.02 3.43 5.48
CA LYS A 16 -0.22 4.84 5.78
C LYS A 16 0.98 5.68 5.33
N ARG A 17 0.75 6.77 4.59
CA ARG A 17 1.79 7.69 4.10
C ARG A 17 1.36 9.15 4.26
N PRO A 18 2.27 10.10 4.49
CA PRO A 18 2.00 11.51 4.24
C PRO A 18 1.56 11.73 2.78
N ARG A 19 0.70 12.73 2.53
CA ARG A 19 0.08 12.94 1.22
C ARG A 19 1.06 13.04 0.05
N THR A 20 2.21 13.67 0.26
CA THR A 20 3.23 13.95 -0.77
C THR A 20 4.44 13.02 -0.68
N ALA A 21 4.50 12.10 0.29
CA ALA A 21 5.62 11.18 0.39
C ALA A 21 5.62 10.20 -0.81
N PRO A 22 6.78 9.74 -1.29
CA PRO A 22 6.80 8.66 -2.28
C PRO A 22 6.09 7.40 -1.72
N PRO A 23 5.58 6.50 -2.58
CA PRO A 23 5.10 5.18 -2.16
C PRO A 23 6.18 4.41 -1.38
N LEU A 24 5.78 3.37 -0.64
CA LEU A 24 6.74 2.56 0.13
C LEU A 24 7.66 1.77 -0.80
N ASP A 25 7.09 1.18 -1.85
CA ASP A 25 7.78 0.46 -2.92
C ASP A 25 6.78 0.22 -4.07
N GLY A 26 7.22 0.37 -5.32
CA GLY A 26 6.35 0.36 -6.52
C GLY A 26 5.16 1.34 -6.47
N GLU A 27 4.33 1.32 -7.52
CA GLU A 27 3.03 2.01 -7.48
C GLU A 27 2.00 1.17 -6.71
N PRO A 28 1.25 1.75 -5.75
CA PRO A 28 0.07 1.09 -5.19
C PRO A 28 -1.02 0.84 -6.23
N ASP A 29 -1.73 -0.28 -6.08
CA ASP A 29 -2.90 -0.59 -6.91
C ASP A 29 -4.06 0.39 -6.65
N ILE A 30 -4.20 0.85 -5.40
CA ILE A 30 -5.22 1.83 -5.00
C ILE A 30 -4.62 2.81 -4.01
N SER A 31 -4.90 4.10 -4.16
CA SER A 31 -4.49 5.15 -3.22
C SER A 31 -5.70 5.90 -2.66
N HIS A 32 -6.00 5.73 -1.37
CA HIS A 32 -7.04 6.50 -0.67
C HIS A 32 -6.45 7.79 -0.08
N LYS A 33 -6.73 8.94 -0.71
CA LYS A 33 -6.15 10.24 -0.35
C LYS A 33 -7.04 10.99 0.65
N GLY A 34 -6.50 11.32 1.82
CA GLY A 34 -7.08 12.27 2.76
C GLY A 34 -6.41 13.66 2.68
N ARG A 35 -6.64 14.51 3.70
CA ARG A 35 -6.12 15.89 3.70
C ARG A 35 -4.59 15.95 3.79
N SER A 36 -4.00 15.37 4.83
CA SER A 36 -2.53 15.34 5.06
C SER A 36 -1.92 13.94 4.94
N VAL A 37 -2.75 12.91 4.94
CA VAL A 37 -2.37 11.49 4.93
C VAL A 37 -3.07 10.80 3.76
N ARG A 38 -2.42 9.79 3.18
CA ARG A 38 -3.05 8.82 2.28
C ARG A 38 -2.77 7.40 2.74
N TYR A 39 -3.56 6.46 2.25
CA TYR A 39 -3.35 5.03 2.43
C TYR A 39 -3.12 4.38 1.07
N ASP A 40 -1.90 3.87 0.87
CA ASP A 40 -1.49 3.13 -0.31
C ASP A 40 -1.86 1.65 -0.09
N VAL A 41 -2.62 1.08 -1.02
CA VAL A 41 -3.10 -0.30 -0.96
C VAL A 41 -2.40 -1.11 -2.05
N TYR A 42 -1.76 -2.18 -1.62
CA TYR A 42 -1.10 -3.15 -2.48
C TYR A 42 -1.87 -4.46 -2.41
N LEU A 43 -2.51 -4.85 -3.50
CA LEU A 43 -3.23 -6.11 -3.61
C LEU A 43 -2.24 -7.27 -3.60
N THR A 44 -2.58 -8.34 -2.89
CA THR A 44 -1.84 -9.59 -3.00
C THR A 44 -2.47 -10.37 -4.15
N GLY A 45 -1.66 -10.81 -5.11
CA GLY A 45 -2.16 -11.69 -6.17
C GLY A 45 -2.71 -12.95 -5.51
N GLY A 46 -4.03 -13.14 -5.59
CA GLY A 46 -4.63 -14.41 -5.22
C GLY A 46 -4.36 -15.42 -6.32
N THR A 47 -3.89 -16.60 -5.94
CA THR A 47 -4.02 -17.86 -6.70
C THR A 47 -5.45 -18.09 -7.16
#